data_AF-A0A7W0P313-F1
#
_entry.id   AF-A0A7W0P313-F1
#
_cell.length_a   1.000
_cell.length_b   1.000
_cell.length_c   1.000
_cell.angle_alpha   90.00
_cell.angle_beta   90.00
_cell.angle_gamma   90.00
#
_symmetry.space_group_name_H-M   'P 1'
#
loop_
_entity.id
_entity.type
_entity.pdbx_description
1 polymer ?
#
loop_
_entity_poly.entity_id
_entity_poly.type
_entity_poly.pdbx_seq_one_letter_code
_entity_poly.pdbx_strand_id
1 'polypeptide(L)'
;MPQESAHPAAPDLREYLATLRYRKWTILLITALVVASAMFFSFQQTPIYESETRVLVRPSTPPVGVAPTIVNLETERALLDSAAVALLVQKQLDLPRSPEALLGSLEVSVETNTEILAIRYSDPDPLIAQRLAQGFAQAYTTFRRQQAQEQFRSQAGAIQEQIAGVEDRIADIQDEIDGTEDPEEQNTLSAQRDSLLARLGVLQQEMENLRTLTASQGNSGEVVQPANLPSSPASPDFVRNGLLALAVGLALGIGLAFLRERLDERLRGREDLEAQIGAPVLATVPRAVRVRKRGDRDDIVTLTDPKGGAAEAYRTLRTNVQFLGRTGTLRVIGIVSPAAGEGKTTTAANLAVSLAHAGKRVIVVSCDLRKPRLHRCFGIPNDPGLTS
;
A
#
# COMPACT_ATOMS: atom_id res chain seq x y z
N MET A 1 -31.29 42.95 29.48
CA MET A 1 -31.28 42.45 28.08
C MET A 1 -30.23 41.35 28.01
N PRO A 2 -30.58 40.13 27.60
CA PRO A 2 -29.63 39.03 27.58
C PRO A 2 -28.71 39.15 26.37
N GLN A 3 -27.42 38.87 26.59
CA GLN A 3 -26.43 38.75 25.53
C GLN A 3 -26.72 37.48 24.73
N GLU A 4 -27.08 37.65 23.47
CA GLU A 4 -27.23 36.56 22.51
C GLU A 4 -25.83 36.12 22.09
N SER A 5 -25.40 34.99 22.65
CA SER A 5 -24.16 34.30 22.30
C SER A 5 -24.22 33.86 20.84
N ALA A 6 -23.48 34.54 19.97
CA ALA A 6 -23.24 34.13 18.60
C ALA A 6 -22.58 32.74 18.59
N HIS A 7 -23.37 31.70 18.31
CA HIS A 7 -22.83 30.40 17.95
C HIS A 7 -21.95 30.55 16.70
N PRO A 8 -20.76 29.92 16.63
CA PRO A 8 -20.01 29.86 15.39
C PRO A 8 -20.89 29.16 14.35
N ALA A 9 -21.27 29.89 13.30
CA ALA A 9 -22.00 29.34 12.18
C ALA A 9 -21.26 28.08 11.68
N ALA A 10 -21.97 26.98 11.55
CA ALA A 10 -21.41 25.77 10.97
C ALA A 10 -20.81 26.12 9.60
N PRO A 11 -19.56 25.72 9.32
CA PRO A 11 -18.89 26.11 8.08
C PRO A 11 -19.71 25.64 6.87
N ASP A 12 -20.04 26.56 5.98
CA ASP A 12 -20.92 26.31 4.84
C ASP A 12 -20.22 25.33 3.87
N LEU A 13 -20.93 24.30 3.41
CA LEU A 13 -20.43 23.33 2.42
C LEU A 13 -19.86 24.03 1.17
N ARG A 14 -20.37 25.23 0.86
CA ARG A 14 -19.90 26.08 -0.23
C ARG A 14 -18.47 26.60 -0.02
N GLU A 15 -18.06 26.88 1.22
CA GLU A 15 -16.71 27.35 1.55
C GLU A 15 -15.67 26.23 1.40
N TYR A 16 -16.02 25.00 1.80
CA TYR A 16 -15.18 23.82 1.59
C TYR A 16 -14.95 23.54 0.10
N LEU A 17 -16.01 23.60 -0.71
CA LEU A 17 -15.92 23.43 -2.16
C LEU A 17 -15.13 24.56 -2.84
N ALA A 18 -15.27 25.80 -2.37
CA ALA A 18 -14.49 26.92 -2.85
C ALA A 18 -12.99 26.73 -2.58
N THR A 19 -12.63 26.26 -1.38
CA THR A 19 -11.25 25.96 -0.98
C THR A 19 -10.63 24.90 -1.88
N LEU A 20 -11.34 23.79 -2.10
CA LEU A 20 -10.90 22.71 -3.00
C LEU A 20 -10.68 23.23 -4.43
N ARG A 21 -11.59 24.06 -4.94
CA ARG A 21 -11.49 24.62 -6.30
C ARG A 21 -10.33 25.60 -6.44
N TYR A 22 -10.10 26.45 -5.43
CA TYR A 22 -9.03 27.44 -5.42
C TYR A 22 -7.64 26.78 -5.32
N ARG A 23 -7.53 25.70 -4.54
CA ARG A 23 -6.28 24.98 -4.27
C ARG A 23 -6.09 23.70 -5.09
N LYS A 24 -6.90 23.48 -6.13
CA LYS A 24 -6.84 22.26 -6.97
C LYS A 24 -5.42 21.93 -7.47
N TRP A 25 -4.62 22.94 -7.79
CA TRP A 25 -3.24 22.75 -8.24
C TRP A 25 -2.31 22.25 -7.13
N THR A 26 -2.53 22.68 -5.89
CA THR A 26 -1.79 22.18 -4.72
C THR A 26 -2.14 20.71 -4.46
N ILE A 27 -3.43 20.37 -4.51
CA ILE A 27 -3.90 18.99 -4.36
C ILE A 27 -3.29 18.10 -5.45
N LEU A 28 -3.39 18.52 -6.72
CA LEU A 28 -2.83 17.78 -7.85
C LEU A 28 -1.31 17.62 -7.76
N LEU A 29 -0.57 18.66 -7.40
CA LEU A 29 0.89 18.60 -7.30
C LEU A 29 1.34 17.65 -6.18
N ILE A 30 0.72 17.73 -5.01
CA ILE A 30 1.04 16.84 -3.88
C ILE A 30 0.68 15.39 -4.23
N THR A 31 -0.50 15.18 -4.81
CA THR A 31 -0.93 13.83 -5.22
C THR A 31 0.02 13.25 -6.26
N ALA A 32 0.38 14.01 -7.29
CA ALA A 32 1.31 13.58 -8.32
C ALA A 32 2.70 13.27 -7.75
N LEU A 33 3.19 14.08 -6.81
CA LEU A 33 4.49 13.84 -6.15
C LEU A 33 4.47 12.54 -5.35
N VAL A 34 3.40 12.28 -4.58
CA VAL A 34 3.26 11.05 -3.79
C VAL A 34 3.17 9.83 -4.68
N VAL A 35 2.35 9.87 -5.74
CA VAL A 35 2.23 8.77 -6.70
C VAL A 35 3.55 8.54 -7.43
N ALA A 36 4.21 9.59 -7.92
CA ALA A 36 5.51 9.47 -8.59
C ALA A 36 6.58 8.87 -7.66
N SER A 37 6.62 9.29 -6.40
CA SER A 37 7.57 8.75 -5.40
C SER A 37 7.29 7.28 -5.09
N ALA A 38 6.01 6.91 -4.91
CA ALA A 38 5.62 5.53 -4.65
C ALA A 38 5.92 4.62 -5.85
N MET A 39 5.62 5.07 -7.07
CA MET A 39 5.93 4.32 -8.29
C MET A 39 7.44 4.20 -8.50
N PHE A 40 8.21 5.26 -8.26
CA PHE A 40 9.68 5.24 -8.34
C PHE A 40 10.30 4.25 -7.34
N PHE A 41 9.77 4.17 -6.12
CA PHE A 41 10.19 3.16 -5.15
C PHE A 41 9.76 1.75 -5.57
N SER A 42 8.53 1.59 -6.06
CA SER A 42 8.01 0.31 -6.55
C SER A 42 8.81 -0.22 -7.75
N PHE A 43 9.27 0.63 -8.66
CA PHE A 43 10.09 0.22 -9.81
C PHE A 43 11.54 -0.15 -9.46
N GLN A 44 12.04 0.26 -8.30
CA GLN A 44 13.37 -0.13 -7.83
C GLN A 44 13.38 -1.43 -7.02
N GLN A 45 12.21 -1.92 -6.61
CA GLN A 45 12.11 -3.20 -5.91
C GLN A 45 12.42 -4.35 -6.87
N THR A 46 13.14 -5.33 -6.37
CA THR A 46 13.42 -6.56 -7.11
C THR A 46 12.10 -7.30 -7.38
N PRO A 47 11.77 -7.60 -8.64
CA PRO A 47 10.57 -8.37 -8.95
C PRO A 47 10.72 -9.78 -8.37
N ILE A 48 9.68 -10.28 -7.73
CA ILE A 48 9.62 -11.65 -7.21
C ILE A 48 8.61 -12.43 -8.04
N TYR A 49 9.07 -13.55 -8.60
CA TYR A 49 8.25 -14.47 -9.37
C TYR A 49 7.89 -15.67 -8.49
N GLU A 50 6.64 -16.10 -8.60
CA GLU A 50 6.08 -17.20 -7.82
C GLU A 50 5.68 -18.32 -8.79
N SER A 51 6.14 -19.55 -8.53
CA SER A 51 5.74 -20.74 -9.29
C SER A 51 5.06 -21.74 -8.36
N GLU A 52 3.97 -22.34 -8.83
CA GLU A 52 3.15 -23.29 -8.06
C GLU A 52 3.16 -24.67 -8.73
N THR A 53 3.32 -25.72 -7.93
CA THR A 53 3.09 -27.11 -8.33
C THR A 53 2.18 -27.79 -7.32
N ARG A 54 1.41 -28.78 -7.78
CA ARG A 54 0.48 -29.52 -6.93
C ARG A 54 0.81 -31.00 -6.90
N VAL A 55 0.85 -31.54 -5.69
CA VAL A 55 1.16 -32.94 -5.42
C VAL A 55 -0.04 -33.58 -4.75
N LEU A 56 -0.54 -34.66 -5.33
CA LEU A 56 -1.54 -35.51 -4.70
C LEU A 56 -0.84 -36.46 -3.73
N VAL A 57 -1.26 -36.46 -2.49
CA VAL A 57 -0.73 -37.31 -1.42
C VAL A 57 -1.68 -38.48 -1.20
N ARG A 58 -1.30 -39.64 -1.72
CA ARG A 58 -2.09 -40.86 -1.49
C ARG A 58 -1.73 -41.49 -0.15
N PRO A 59 -2.71 -42.01 0.62
CA PRO A 59 -2.43 -42.87 1.74
C PRO A 59 -1.67 -44.12 1.29
N SER A 60 -0.73 -44.57 2.11
CA SER A 60 -0.17 -45.90 1.99
C SER A 60 -1.32 -46.90 2.16
N THR A 61 -1.58 -47.73 1.14
CA THR A 61 -2.62 -48.76 1.24
C THR A 61 -2.26 -49.70 2.40
N PRO A 62 -3.10 -49.79 3.44
CA PRO A 62 -2.82 -50.69 4.53
C PRO A 62 -3.05 -52.15 4.07
N PRO A 63 -2.54 -53.15 4.81
CA PRO A 63 -2.83 -54.54 4.55
C PRO A 63 -4.35 -54.82 4.50
N VAL A 64 -4.74 -55.84 3.72
CA VAL A 64 -6.14 -56.27 3.57
C VAL A 64 -6.78 -56.50 4.95
N GLY A 65 -7.90 -55.82 5.22
CA GLY A 65 -8.65 -55.93 6.48
C GLY A 65 -8.41 -54.80 7.49
N VAL A 66 -7.49 -53.87 7.20
CA VAL A 66 -7.25 -52.68 8.04
C VAL A 66 -7.89 -51.45 7.37
N ALA A 67 -8.59 -50.63 8.17
CA ALA A 67 -9.18 -49.39 7.67
C ALA A 67 -8.08 -48.46 7.08
N PRO A 68 -8.35 -47.77 5.96
CA PRO A 68 -7.40 -46.82 5.37
C PRO A 68 -6.97 -45.80 6.42
N THR A 69 -5.67 -45.67 6.64
CA THR A 69 -5.12 -44.63 7.51
C THR A 69 -5.38 -43.29 6.82
N ILE A 70 -6.12 -42.41 7.49
CA ILE A 70 -6.35 -41.05 6.98
C ILE A 70 -4.99 -40.33 7.01
N VAL A 71 -4.55 -39.86 5.84
CA VAL A 71 -3.34 -39.04 5.75
C VAL A 71 -3.58 -37.73 6.47
N ASN A 72 -2.75 -37.42 7.46
CA ASN A 72 -2.74 -36.10 8.06
C ASN A 72 -1.90 -35.16 7.18
N LEU A 73 -2.56 -34.36 6.36
CA LEU A 73 -1.90 -33.45 5.42
C LEU A 73 -1.11 -32.34 6.12
N GLU A 74 -1.41 -32.02 7.38
CA GLU A 74 -0.59 -31.08 8.15
C GLU A 74 0.76 -31.70 8.51
N THR A 75 0.78 -32.99 8.82
CA THR A 75 2.03 -33.74 9.00
C THR A 75 2.82 -33.80 7.70
N GLU A 76 2.15 -34.00 6.56
CA GLU A 76 2.80 -34.04 5.25
C GLU A 76 3.34 -32.67 4.82
N ARG A 77 2.63 -31.59 5.13
CA ARG A 77 3.10 -30.21 4.95
C ARG A 77 4.38 -29.97 5.75
N ALA A 78 4.39 -30.34 7.03
CA ALA A 78 5.57 -30.22 7.89
C ALA A 78 6.75 -31.08 7.41
N LEU A 79 6.46 -32.23 6.79
CA LEU A 79 7.48 -33.09 6.19
C LEU A 79 8.10 -32.42 4.97
N LEU A 80 7.30 -31.74 4.15
CA LEU A 80 7.76 -30.99 2.99
C LEU A 80 8.63 -29.79 3.38
N ASP A 81 8.25 -29.11 4.47
CA ASP A 81 9.00 -28.01 5.10
C ASP A 81 10.27 -28.49 5.85
N SER A 82 10.56 -29.80 5.85
CA SER A 82 11.68 -30.33 6.61
C SER A 82 13.03 -30.12 5.92
N ALA A 83 14.08 -29.99 6.74
CA ALA A 83 15.46 -29.92 6.25
C ALA A 83 15.86 -31.17 5.43
N ALA A 84 15.23 -32.34 5.68
CA ALA A 84 15.51 -33.57 4.95
C ALA A 84 15.12 -33.46 3.47
N VAL A 85 13.94 -32.89 3.18
CA VAL A 85 13.48 -32.66 1.81
C VAL A 85 14.30 -31.56 1.15
N ALA A 86 14.60 -30.46 1.86
CA ALA A 86 15.45 -29.39 1.33
C ALA A 86 16.87 -29.88 0.98
N LEU A 87 17.47 -30.77 1.77
CA LEU A 87 18.76 -31.41 1.47
C LEU A 87 18.68 -32.27 0.20
N LEU A 88 17.58 -33.00 -0.01
CA LEU A 88 17.37 -33.76 -1.24
C LEU A 88 17.30 -32.84 -2.46
N VAL A 89 16.55 -31.74 -2.38
CA VAL A 89 16.49 -30.73 -3.45
C VAL A 89 17.86 -30.14 -3.74
N GLN A 90 18.59 -29.74 -2.70
CA GLN A 90 19.94 -29.18 -2.82
C GLN A 90 20.88 -30.14 -3.57
N LYS A 91 20.84 -31.42 -3.21
CA LYS A 91 21.69 -32.47 -3.80
C LYS A 91 21.26 -32.84 -5.22
N GLN A 92 19.95 -32.90 -5.49
CA GLN A 92 19.43 -33.27 -6.82
C GLN A 92 19.65 -32.17 -7.86
N LEU A 93 19.59 -30.90 -7.45
CA LEU A 93 19.73 -29.75 -8.33
C LEU A 93 21.13 -29.09 -8.28
N ASP A 94 22.06 -29.66 -7.52
CA ASP A 94 23.44 -29.18 -7.33
C ASP A 94 23.50 -27.68 -6.99
N LEU A 95 22.74 -27.27 -5.97
CA LEU A 95 22.54 -25.86 -5.64
C LEU A 95 23.59 -25.35 -4.63
N PRO A 96 24.15 -24.15 -4.84
CA PRO A 96 25.10 -23.53 -3.91
C PRO A 96 24.43 -22.94 -2.65
N ARG A 97 23.10 -23.05 -2.50
CA ARG A 97 22.32 -22.49 -1.38
C ARG A 97 22.19 -23.49 -0.24
N SER A 98 22.20 -23.03 1.01
CA SER A 98 21.93 -23.89 2.18
C SER A 98 20.46 -24.35 2.20
N PRO A 99 20.14 -25.50 2.83
CA PRO A 99 18.76 -25.96 2.98
C PRO A 99 17.84 -24.94 3.65
N GLU A 100 18.33 -24.25 4.68
CA GLU A 100 17.59 -23.19 5.39
C GLU A 100 17.22 -22.02 4.47
N ALA A 101 18.12 -21.63 3.56
CA ALA A 101 17.86 -20.57 2.60
C ALA A 101 16.84 -20.99 1.54
N LEU A 102 16.78 -22.28 1.19
CA LEU A 102 15.75 -22.81 0.28
C LEU A 102 14.36 -22.80 0.95
N LEU A 103 14.28 -23.19 2.22
CA LEU A 103 13.01 -23.20 2.97
C LEU A 103 12.46 -21.79 3.21
N GLY A 104 13.32 -20.77 3.35
CA GLY A 104 12.88 -19.40 3.57
C GLY A 104 12.06 -18.76 2.43
N SER A 105 12.06 -19.35 1.23
CA SER A 105 11.27 -18.89 0.08
C SER A 105 10.24 -19.93 -0.40
N LEU A 106 10.08 -21.01 0.36
CA LEU A 106 9.11 -22.05 0.14
C LEU A 106 7.84 -21.74 0.94
N GLU A 107 6.69 -21.88 0.29
CA GLU A 107 5.39 -21.82 0.95
C GLU A 107 4.60 -23.08 0.57
N VAL A 108 4.15 -23.83 1.58
CA VAL A 108 3.40 -25.07 1.39
C VAL A 108 2.03 -24.91 2.03
N SER A 109 0.98 -25.17 1.26
CA SER A 109 -0.39 -25.07 1.72
C SER A 109 -1.17 -26.34 1.42
N VAL A 110 -2.11 -26.66 2.31
CA VAL A 110 -3.03 -27.79 2.16
C VAL A 110 -4.31 -27.27 1.54
N GLU A 111 -4.71 -27.82 0.39
CA GLU A 111 -6.01 -27.52 -0.20
C GLU A 111 -7.13 -28.13 0.67
N THR A 112 -8.12 -27.33 1.04
CA THR A 112 -9.14 -27.75 2.01
C THR A 112 -10.02 -28.86 1.43
N ASN A 113 -10.23 -29.93 2.20
CA ASN A 113 -10.99 -31.13 1.80
C ASN A 113 -10.43 -31.87 0.58
N THR A 114 -9.15 -31.73 0.28
CA THR A 114 -8.48 -32.49 -0.77
C THR A 114 -7.24 -33.19 -0.21
N GLU A 115 -6.70 -34.15 -0.96
CA GLU A 115 -5.41 -34.80 -0.66
C GLU A 115 -4.25 -34.06 -1.36
N ILE A 116 -4.41 -32.77 -1.67
CA ILE A 116 -3.47 -32.01 -2.49
C ILE A 116 -2.66 -31.04 -1.63
N LEU A 117 -1.34 -31.11 -1.81
CA LEU A 117 -0.41 -30.09 -1.34
C LEU A 117 -0.07 -29.15 -2.48
N ALA A 118 -0.27 -27.85 -2.26
CA ALA A 118 0.18 -26.81 -3.16
C ALA A 118 1.52 -26.26 -2.65
N ILE A 119 2.54 -26.40 -3.48
CA ILE A 119 3.92 -26.01 -3.19
C ILE A 119 4.23 -24.80 -4.04
N ARG A 120 4.57 -23.69 -3.39
CA ARG A 120 4.92 -22.44 -4.04
C ARG A 120 6.35 -22.06 -3.70
N TYR A 121 7.06 -21.60 -4.71
CA TYR A 121 8.42 -21.11 -4.53
C TYR A 121 8.56 -19.71 -5.13
N SER A 122 9.12 -18.79 -4.34
CA SER A 122 9.36 -17.41 -4.72
C SER A 122 10.84 -17.15 -5.01
N ASP A 123 11.17 -16.60 -6.17
CA ASP A 123 12.54 -16.21 -6.51
C ASP A 123 12.55 -15.02 -7.50
N PRO A 124 13.58 -14.14 -7.49
CA PRO A 124 13.73 -13.10 -8.50
C PRO A 124 13.91 -13.62 -9.93
N ASP A 125 14.36 -14.86 -10.12
CA ASP A 125 14.44 -15.50 -11.43
C ASP A 125 13.25 -16.48 -11.63
N PRO A 126 12.39 -16.26 -12.64
CA PRO A 126 11.24 -17.12 -12.90
C PRO A 126 11.61 -18.57 -13.22
N LEU A 127 12.78 -18.82 -13.82
CA LEU A 127 13.28 -20.16 -14.11
C LEU A 127 13.72 -20.88 -12.83
N ILE A 128 14.33 -20.15 -11.89
CA ILE A 128 14.73 -20.72 -10.60
C ILE A 128 13.47 -21.04 -9.77
N ALA A 129 12.50 -20.13 -9.73
CA ALA A 129 11.22 -20.36 -9.04
C ALA A 129 10.54 -21.65 -9.54
N GLN A 130 10.43 -21.81 -10.87
CA GLN A 130 9.85 -23.01 -11.47
C GLN A 130 10.64 -24.28 -11.14
N ARG A 131 11.97 -24.25 -11.31
CA ARG A 131 12.84 -25.41 -11.06
C ARG A 131 12.79 -25.84 -9.59
N LEU A 132 12.79 -24.89 -8.66
CA LEU A 132 12.74 -25.19 -7.23
C LEU A 132 11.37 -25.70 -6.82
N ALA A 133 10.27 -25.08 -7.24
CA ALA A 133 8.92 -25.60 -6.98
C ALA A 133 8.79 -27.05 -7.47
N GLN A 134 9.20 -27.32 -8.73
CA GLN A 134 9.20 -28.67 -9.30
C GLN A 134 10.14 -29.63 -8.54
N GLY A 135 11.31 -29.15 -8.16
CA GLY A 135 12.31 -29.90 -7.41
C GLY A 135 11.81 -30.33 -6.04
N PHE A 136 11.14 -29.45 -5.30
CA PHE A 136 10.53 -29.77 -4.00
C PHE A 136 9.44 -30.84 -4.14
N ALA A 137 8.57 -30.75 -5.14
CA ALA A 137 7.57 -31.78 -5.40
C ALA A 137 8.20 -33.17 -5.70
N GLN A 138 9.27 -33.20 -6.50
CA GLN A 138 9.99 -34.43 -6.85
C GLN A 138 10.79 -34.99 -5.66
N ALA A 139 11.45 -34.11 -4.89
CA ALA A 139 12.20 -34.49 -3.70
C ALA A 139 11.27 -35.05 -2.62
N TYR A 140 10.10 -34.44 -2.41
CA TYR A 140 9.09 -34.92 -1.47
C TYR A 140 8.54 -36.31 -1.84
N THR A 141 8.15 -36.52 -3.10
CA THR A 141 7.69 -37.84 -3.55
C THR A 141 8.80 -38.89 -3.48
N THR A 142 10.05 -38.50 -3.74
CA THR A 142 11.23 -39.36 -3.55
C THR A 142 11.45 -39.70 -2.08
N PHE A 143 11.34 -38.71 -1.19
CA PHE A 143 11.50 -38.88 0.25
C PHE A 143 10.46 -39.86 0.80
N ARG A 144 9.17 -39.69 0.46
CA ARG A 144 8.11 -40.62 0.88
C ARG A 144 8.38 -42.05 0.37
N ARG A 145 8.82 -42.18 -0.88
CA ARG A 145 9.17 -43.49 -1.45
C ARG A 145 10.33 -44.15 -0.69
N GLN A 146 11.34 -43.40 -0.30
CA GLN A 146 12.47 -43.92 0.51
C GLN A 146 12.00 -44.34 1.90
N GLN A 147 11.21 -43.50 2.58
CA GLN A 147 10.65 -43.80 3.89
C GLN A 147 9.77 -45.05 3.86
N ALA A 148 8.91 -45.20 2.85
CA ALA A 148 8.07 -46.38 2.67
C ALA A 148 8.92 -47.65 2.44
N GLN A 149 10.00 -47.55 1.63
CA GLN A 149 10.91 -48.67 1.40
C GLN A 149 11.69 -49.08 2.65
N GLU A 150 12.13 -48.12 3.47
CA GLU A 150 12.84 -48.40 4.73
C GLU A 150 11.90 -49.04 5.76
N GLN A 151 10.69 -48.50 5.90
CA GLN A 151 9.67 -49.09 6.78
C GLN A 151 9.35 -50.52 6.34
N PHE A 152 9.19 -50.74 5.04
CA PHE A 152 8.98 -52.08 4.48
C PHE A 152 10.14 -53.03 4.79
N ARG A 153 11.39 -52.61 4.54
CA ARG A 153 12.58 -53.42 4.84
C ARG A 153 12.67 -53.79 6.31
N SER A 154 12.32 -52.87 7.22
CA SER A 154 12.32 -53.14 8.66
C SER A 154 11.27 -54.18 9.06
N GLN A 155 10.06 -54.10 8.50
CA GLN A 155 8.98 -55.08 8.76
C GLN A 155 9.31 -56.45 8.18
N ALA A 156 9.80 -56.49 6.93
CA ALA A 156 10.23 -57.73 6.30
C ALA A 156 11.37 -58.39 7.10
N GLY A 157 12.34 -57.61 7.58
CA GLY A 157 13.42 -58.11 8.45
C GLY A 157 12.90 -58.72 9.74
N ALA A 158 11.95 -58.06 10.41
CA ALA A 158 11.35 -58.56 11.65
C ALA A 158 10.58 -59.87 11.45
N ILE A 159 9.80 -60.00 10.37
CA ILE A 159 9.08 -61.25 10.06
C ILE A 159 10.08 -62.35 9.68
N GLN A 160 11.13 -62.02 8.94
CA GLN A 160 12.14 -62.99 8.54
C GLN A 160 12.91 -63.55 9.75
N GLU A 161 13.17 -62.72 10.76
CA GLU A 161 13.73 -63.15 12.05
C GLU A 161 12.76 -64.05 12.83
N GLN A 162 11.46 -63.77 12.80
CA GLN A 162 10.44 -64.66 13.39
C GLN A 162 10.34 -66.00 12.67
N ILE A 163 10.45 -66.01 11.33
CA ILE A 163 10.47 -67.23 10.52
C ILE A 163 11.68 -68.08 10.91
N ALA A 164 12.89 -67.50 10.92
CA ALA A 164 14.10 -68.21 11.30
C ALA A 164 13.98 -68.80 12.73
N GLY A 165 13.49 -68.01 13.69
CA GLY A 165 13.30 -68.50 15.07
C GLY A 165 12.21 -69.55 15.24
N VAL A 166 11.26 -69.69 14.30
CA VAL A 166 10.29 -70.79 14.28
C VAL A 166 10.88 -72.02 13.60
N GLU A 167 11.63 -71.84 12.51
CA GLU A 167 12.36 -72.90 11.80
C GLU A 167 13.37 -73.59 12.73
N ASP A 168 14.15 -72.82 13.49
CA ASP A 168 15.11 -73.36 14.48
C ASP A 168 14.41 -74.21 15.54
N ARG A 169 13.28 -73.74 16.08
CA ARG A 169 12.49 -74.50 17.09
C ARG A 169 11.87 -75.77 16.51
N ILE A 170 11.49 -75.77 15.24
CA ILE A 170 11.00 -76.97 14.56
C ILE A 170 12.13 -77.99 14.45
N ALA A 171 13.34 -77.55 14.12
CA ALA A 171 14.52 -78.42 14.06
C ALA A 171 14.85 -79.01 15.43
N ASP A 172 14.89 -78.18 16.48
CA ASP A 172 15.14 -78.63 17.86
C ASP A 172 14.13 -79.70 18.31
N ILE A 173 12.83 -79.48 18.08
CA ILE A 173 11.77 -80.45 18.41
C ILE A 173 11.91 -81.72 17.57
N GLN A 174 12.33 -81.61 16.31
CA GLN A 174 12.51 -82.78 15.45
C GLN A 174 13.67 -83.66 15.95
N ASP A 175 14.77 -83.04 16.40
CA ASP A 175 15.89 -83.74 17.04
C ASP A 175 15.47 -84.42 18.36
N GLU A 176 14.61 -83.77 19.17
CA GLU A 176 14.04 -84.37 20.39
C GLU A 176 13.11 -85.56 20.09
N ILE A 177 12.28 -85.47 19.04
CA ILE A 177 11.42 -86.58 18.59
C ILE A 177 12.27 -87.78 18.17
N ASP A 178 13.32 -87.54 17.38
CA ASP A 178 14.20 -88.58 16.85
C ASP A 178 15.03 -89.26 17.97
N GLY A 179 15.29 -88.56 19.08
CA GLY A 179 16.01 -89.08 20.24
C GLY A 179 15.16 -89.74 21.33
N THR A 180 13.84 -89.61 21.27
CA THR A 180 12.90 -90.10 22.31
C THR A 180 12.33 -91.47 21.96
N GLU A 181 12.40 -92.45 22.87
CA GLU A 181 11.83 -93.79 22.67
C GLU A 181 10.39 -93.94 23.21
N ASP A 182 9.89 -92.99 23.99
CA ASP A 182 8.53 -93.01 24.57
C ASP A 182 7.47 -92.56 23.55
N PRO A 183 6.50 -93.42 23.17
CA PRO A 183 5.44 -93.08 22.23
C PRO A 183 4.51 -91.94 22.70
N GLU A 184 4.28 -91.77 24.00
CA GLU A 184 3.42 -90.69 24.49
C GLU A 184 4.10 -89.33 24.32
N GLU A 185 5.39 -89.25 24.67
CA GLU A 185 6.20 -88.04 24.53
C GLU A 185 6.38 -87.64 23.06
N GLN A 186 6.64 -88.62 22.17
CA GLN A 186 6.69 -88.41 20.71
C GLN A 186 5.40 -87.78 20.16
N ASN A 187 4.23 -88.24 20.61
CA ASN A 187 2.95 -87.70 20.17
C ASN A 187 2.77 -86.23 20.60
N THR A 188 3.20 -85.89 21.82
CA THR A 188 3.12 -84.50 22.31
C THR A 188 4.05 -83.55 21.55
N LEU A 189 5.29 -83.97 21.29
CA LEU A 189 6.25 -83.18 20.52
C LEU A 189 5.80 -83.02 19.06
N SER A 190 5.22 -84.07 18.46
CA SER A 190 4.63 -84.00 17.12
C SER A 190 3.51 -82.96 17.04
N ALA A 191 2.62 -82.90 18.03
CA ALA A 191 1.57 -81.88 18.09
C ALA A 191 2.14 -80.46 18.25
N GLN A 192 3.22 -80.28 19.01
CA GLN A 192 3.92 -78.99 19.12
C GLN A 192 4.54 -78.57 17.78
N ARG A 193 5.24 -79.49 17.11
CA ARG A 193 5.80 -79.26 15.77
C ARG A 193 4.73 -78.85 14.78
N ASP A 194 3.60 -79.55 14.74
CA ASP A 194 2.49 -79.25 13.83
C ASP A 194 1.90 -77.85 14.10
N SER A 195 1.85 -77.42 15.36
CA SER A 195 1.46 -76.05 15.72
C SER A 195 2.46 -74.99 15.23
N LEU A 196 3.77 -75.27 15.27
CA LEU A 196 4.81 -74.40 14.75
C LEU A 196 4.79 -74.33 13.22
N LEU A 197 4.53 -75.45 12.55
CA LEU A 197 4.35 -75.51 11.08
C LEU A 197 3.16 -74.65 10.65
N ALA A 198 2.05 -74.70 11.38
CA ALA A 198 0.90 -73.83 11.12
C ALA A 198 1.28 -72.34 11.30
N ARG A 199 2.04 -72.00 12.34
CA ARG A 199 2.53 -70.63 12.56
C ARG A 199 3.49 -70.17 11.46
N LEU A 200 4.40 -71.06 11.01
CA LEU A 200 5.31 -70.79 9.91
C LEU A 200 4.54 -70.46 8.62
N GLY A 201 3.50 -71.23 8.31
CA GLY A 201 2.63 -70.97 7.15
C GLY A 201 1.97 -69.59 7.20
N VAL A 202 1.52 -69.15 8.39
CA VAL A 202 0.96 -67.79 8.57
C VAL A 202 2.01 -66.72 8.33
N LEU A 203 3.22 -66.86 8.90
CA LEU A 203 4.30 -65.88 8.72
C LEU A 203 4.79 -65.81 7.27
N GLN A 204 4.87 -66.94 6.57
CA GLN A 204 5.19 -66.99 5.14
C GLN A 204 4.11 -66.29 4.30
N GLN A 205 2.83 -66.50 4.62
CA GLN A 205 1.73 -65.80 3.96
C GLN A 205 1.78 -64.29 4.22
N GLU A 206 2.12 -63.87 5.44
CA GLU A 206 2.28 -62.46 5.80
C GLU A 206 3.44 -61.80 5.02
N MET A 207 4.57 -62.50 4.88
CA MET A 207 5.70 -62.05 4.07
C MET A 207 5.32 -61.90 2.58
N GLU A 208 4.54 -62.82 2.03
CA GLU A 208 4.08 -62.72 0.64
C GLU A 208 3.09 -61.57 0.44
N ASN A 209 2.18 -61.36 1.39
CA ASN A 209 1.29 -60.20 1.39
C ASN A 209 2.09 -58.88 1.43
N LEU A 210 3.16 -58.82 2.21
CA LEU A 210 4.06 -57.67 2.24
C LEU A 210 4.78 -57.45 0.89
N ARG A 211 5.30 -58.51 0.27
CA ARG A 211 5.97 -58.41 -1.04
C ARG A 211 5.04 -57.87 -2.13
N THR A 212 3.80 -58.35 -2.15
CA THR A 212 2.79 -57.88 -3.12
C THR A 212 2.38 -56.41 -2.89
N LEU A 213 2.31 -55.94 -1.63
CA LEU A 213 2.09 -54.54 -1.29
C LEU A 213 3.23 -53.63 -1.80
N THR A 214 4.49 -54.05 -1.70
CA THR A 214 5.63 -53.26 -2.20
C THR A 214 5.57 -53.03 -3.71
N ALA A 215 5.12 -54.04 -4.48
CA ALA A 215 4.96 -53.91 -5.92
C ALA A 215 3.90 -52.87 -6.32
N SER A 216 2.90 -52.63 -5.46
CA SER A 216 1.81 -51.67 -5.71
C SER A 216 2.04 -50.28 -5.10
N GLN A 217 2.90 -50.15 -4.09
CA GLN A 217 3.14 -48.89 -3.36
C GLN A 217 4.13 -47.91 -4.01
N GLY A 218 4.61 -48.14 -5.24
CA GLY A 218 5.45 -47.18 -5.96
C GLY A 218 4.85 -45.78 -6.16
N ASN A 219 3.55 -45.63 -5.84
CA ASN A 219 2.72 -44.45 -6.08
C ASN A 219 2.25 -43.75 -4.78
N SER A 220 3.14 -43.59 -3.79
CA SER A 220 2.91 -42.84 -2.53
C SER A 220 2.74 -41.32 -2.73
N GLY A 221 2.40 -40.87 -3.93
CA GLY A 221 2.21 -39.46 -4.25
C GLY A 221 2.67 -39.16 -5.67
N GLU A 222 1.94 -38.26 -6.32
CA GLU A 222 2.13 -37.94 -7.73
C GLU A 222 2.01 -36.44 -7.94
N VAL A 223 2.88 -35.88 -8.78
CA VAL A 223 2.79 -34.49 -9.20
C VAL A 223 1.64 -34.39 -10.20
N VAL A 224 0.48 -33.93 -9.74
CA VAL A 224 -0.72 -33.80 -10.58
C VAL A 224 -0.69 -32.53 -11.43
N GLN A 225 -0.01 -31.49 -10.96
CA GLN A 225 0.21 -30.27 -11.72
C GLN A 225 1.70 -29.89 -11.65
N PRO A 226 2.44 -29.95 -12.78
CA PRO A 226 3.84 -29.54 -12.80
C PRO A 226 3.97 -28.04 -12.57
N ALA A 227 5.15 -27.60 -12.12
CA ALA A 227 5.42 -26.20 -11.84
C ALA A 227 5.29 -25.34 -13.11
N ASN A 228 4.48 -24.29 -13.05
CA ASN A 228 4.29 -23.34 -14.16
C ASN A 228 5.44 -22.32 -14.22
N LEU A 229 5.81 -21.86 -15.43
CA LEU A 229 6.75 -20.75 -15.58
C LEU A 229 5.98 -19.42 -15.48
N PRO A 230 6.16 -18.61 -14.41
CA PRO A 230 5.45 -17.35 -14.27
C PRO A 230 5.90 -16.35 -15.35
N SER A 231 4.92 -15.77 -16.06
CA SER A 231 5.16 -14.76 -17.10
C SER A 231 5.22 -13.33 -16.55
N SER A 232 4.73 -13.10 -15.33
CA SER A 232 4.71 -11.81 -14.64
C SER A 232 5.11 -11.99 -13.18
N PRO A 233 5.75 -10.99 -12.57
CA PRO A 233 6.10 -11.04 -11.15
C PRO A 233 4.84 -10.96 -10.27
N ALA A 234 4.85 -11.67 -9.15
CA ALA A 234 3.81 -11.61 -8.12
C ALA A 234 3.95 -10.34 -7.26
N SER A 235 5.17 -9.83 -7.10
CA SER A 235 5.42 -8.55 -6.43
C SER A 235 6.58 -7.78 -7.07
N PRO A 236 6.57 -6.43 -7.00
CA PRO A 236 5.51 -5.59 -6.45
C PRO A 236 4.30 -5.43 -7.40
N ASP A 237 3.09 -5.35 -6.82
CA ASP A 237 1.87 -5.02 -7.57
C ASP A 237 1.77 -3.51 -7.79
N PHE A 238 2.20 -3.07 -8.97
CA PHE A 238 2.20 -1.66 -9.37
C PHE A 238 0.80 -1.04 -9.35
N VAL A 239 -0.25 -1.80 -9.64
CA VAL A 239 -1.62 -1.29 -9.69
C VAL A 239 -2.12 -1.03 -8.28
N ARG A 240 -1.96 -2.00 -7.38
CA ARG A 240 -2.34 -1.85 -5.97
C ARG A 240 -1.55 -0.73 -5.29
N ASN A 241 -0.23 -0.70 -5.49
CA ASN A 241 0.63 0.34 -4.91
C ASN A 241 0.28 1.73 -5.45
N GLY A 242 0.00 1.85 -6.76
CA GLY A 242 -0.43 3.10 -7.39
C GLY A 242 -1.76 3.60 -6.86
N LEU A 243 -2.76 2.72 -6.69
CA LEU A 243 -4.06 3.08 -6.11
C LEU A 243 -3.95 3.54 -4.66
N LEU A 244 -3.16 2.85 -3.83
CA LEU A 244 -2.90 3.26 -2.45
C LEU A 244 -2.19 4.62 -2.41
N ALA A 245 -1.18 4.82 -3.26
CA ALA A 245 -0.46 6.09 -3.35
C ALA A 245 -1.36 7.25 -3.80
N LEU A 246 -2.30 6.99 -4.72
CA LEU A 246 -3.29 7.97 -5.15
C LEU A 246 -4.21 8.38 -4.00
N ALA A 247 -4.74 7.41 -3.25
CA ALA A 247 -5.62 7.68 -2.11
C ALA A 247 -4.90 8.49 -1.02
N VAL A 248 -3.68 8.08 -0.65
CA VAL A 248 -2.85 8.78 0.34
C VAL A 248 -2.46 10.17 -0.17
N GLY A 249 -2.06 10.28 -1.43
CA GLY A 249 -1.69 11.54 -2.06
C GLY A 249 -2.85 12.54 -2.10
N LEU A 250 -4.06 12.08 -2.41
CA LEU A 250 -5.27 12.90 -2.40
C LEU A 250 -5.61 13.38 -0.99
N ALA A 251 -5.58 12.49 -0.01
CA ALA A 251 -5.85 12.83 1.39
C ALA A 251 -4.85 13.87 1.92
N LEU A 252 -3.56 13.66 1.67
CA LEU A 252 -2.51 14.63 2.01
C LEU A 252 -2.69 15.96 1.25
N GLY A 253 -2.97 15.90 -0.04
CA GLY A 253 -3.18 17.08 -0.87
C GLY A 253 -4.35 17.94 -0.38
N ILE A 254 -5.47 17.32 -0.03
CA ILE A 254 -6.64 17.97 0.57
C ILE A 254 -6.27 18.55 1.94
N GLY A 255 -5.64 17.77 2.81
CA GLY A 255 -5.23 18.21 4.15
C GLY A 255 -4.31 19.44 4.10
N LEU A 256 -3.29 19.42 3.23
CA LEU A 256 -2.40 20.57 3.02
C LEU A 256 -3.11 21.76 2.38
N ALA A 257 -4.08 21.53 1.47
CA ALA A 257 -4.87 22.61 0.90
C ALA A 257 -5.66 23.35 1.99
N PHE A 258 -6.31 22.63 2.90
CA PHE A 258 -7.02 23.21 4.04
C PHE A 258 -6.09 23.86 5.06
N LEU A 259 -4.94 23.25 5.36
CA LEU A 259 -3.96 23.84 6.25
C LEU A 259 -3.42 25.16 5.69
N ARG A 260 -3.11 25.19 4.40
CA ARG A 260 -2.66 26.40 3.71
C ARG A 260 -3.74 27.47 3.67
N GLU A 261 -5.00 27.07 3.58
CA GLU A 261 -6.14 27.97 3.63
C GLU A 261 -6.32 28.60 5.01
N ARG A 262 -6.18 27.80 6.08
CA ARG A 262 -6.22 28.26 7.47
C ARG A 262 -5.09 29.24 7.81
N LEU A 263 -3.94 29.11 7.16
CA LEU A 263 -2.78 29.99 7.34
C LEU A 263 -2.79 31.23 6.43
N ASP A 264 -3.79 31.38 5.54
CA ASP A 264 -3.87 32.52 4.61
C ASP A 264 -4.67 33.67 5.25
N GLU A 265 -3.96 34.63 5.86
CA GLU A 265 -4.54 35.80 6.55
C GLU A 265 -5.05 36.91 5.60
N ARG A 266 -5.20 36.64 4.30
CA ARG A 266 -5.67 37.64 3.34
C ARG A 266 -7.15 37.95 3.54
N LEU A 267 -7.47 39.24 3.68
CA LEU A 267 -8.82 39.80 3.62
C LEU A 267 -9.44 39.55 2.23
N ARG A 268 -10.57 38.82 2.16
CA ARG A 268 -11.13 38.32 0.90
C ARG A 268 -12.31 39.11 0.37
N GLY A 269 -12.79 40.10 1.12
CA GLY A 269 -13.92 40.91 0.68
C GLY A 269 -14.22 42.11 1.56
N ARG A 270 -15.26 42.84 1.15
CA ARG A 270 -15.81 43.98 1.88
C ARG A 270 -16.27 43.57 3.29
N GLU A 271 -17.00 42.47 3.38
CA GLU A 271 -17.59 41.97 4.61
C GLU A 271 -16.52 41.60 5.66
N ASP A 272 -15.48 40.86 5.25
CA ASP A 272 -14.31 40.56 6.10
C ASP A 272 -13.64 41.83 6.64
N LEU A 273 -13.47 42.84 5.77
CA LEU A 273 -12.80 44.10 6.13
C LEU A 273 -13.63 44.92 7.12
N GLU A 274 -14.94 45.03 6.88
CA GLU A 274 -15.86 45.74 7.78
C GLU A 274 -15.96 45.04 9.14
N ALA A 275 -16.02 43.71 9.16
CA ALA A 275 -16.09 42.92 10.39
C ALA A 275 -14.80 43.02 11.23
N GLN A 276 -13.62 43.02 10.59
CA GLN A 276 -12.34 43.04 11.31
C GLN A 276 -11.93 44.46 11.76
N ILE A 277 -12.21 45.49 10.96
CA ILE A 277 -11.81 46.88 11.25
C ILE A 277 -12.89 47.64 12.05
N GLY A 278 -14.15 47.21 11.97
CA GLY A 278 -15.28 47.90 12.61
C GLY A 278 -15.65 49.23 11.95
N ALA A 279 -15.25 49.44 10.69
CA ALA A 279 -15.50 50.65 9.91
C ALA A 279 -16.09 50.31 8.53
N PRO A 280 -17.01 51.14 8.00
CA PRO A 280 -17.63 50.87 6.70
C PRO A 280 -16.64 51.06 5.55
N VAL A 281 -16.73 50.21 4.54
CA VAL A 281 -15.96 50.37 3.31
C VAL A 281 -16.55 51.48 2.48
N LEU A 282 -15.77 52.55 2.29
CA LEU A 282 -16.23 53.74 1.56
C LEU A 282 -16.28 53.54 0.04
N ALA A 283 -15.43 52.69 -0.53
CA ALA A 283 -15.48 52.31 -1.93
C ALA A 283 -14.59 51.09 -2.21
N THR A 284 -14.96 50.30 -3.21
CA THR A 284 -14.12 49.23 -3.78
C THR A 284 -13.64 49.67 -5.14
N VAL A 285 -12.34 49.96 -5.27
CA VAL A 285 -11.76 50.40 -6.55
C VAL A 285 -11.25 49.16 -7.31
N PRO A 286 -11.82 48.82 -8.48
CA PRO A 286 -11.32 47.70 -9.28
C PRO A 286 -9.91 48.03 -9.76
N ARG A 287 -9.04 47.00 -9.84
CA ARG A 287 -7.73 47.16 -10.49
C ARG A 287 -7.96 47.49 -11.95
N ALA A 288 -7.68 48.73 -12.34
CA ALA A 288 -7.66 49.11 -13.74
C ALA A 288 -6.64 48.21 -14.46
N VAL A 289 -7.09 47.53 -15.53
CA VAL A 289 -6.18 46.76 -16.38
C VAL A 289 -5.20 47.77 -16.96
N ARG A 290 -3.93 47.70 -16.55
CA ARG A 290 -2.84 48.48 -17.16
C ARG A 290 -2.74 48.07 -18.62
N VAL A 291 -3.46 48.75 -19.50
CA VAL A 291 -3.07 48.80 -20.90
C VAL A 291 -1.69 49.44 -20.90
N ARG A 292 -0.67 48.69 -21.34
CA ARG A 292 0.71 49.15 -21.51
C ARG A 292 0.74 50.38 -22.42
N LYS A 293 0.46 51.55 -21.87
CA LYS A 293 0.86 52.85 -22.42
C LYS A 293 1.74 53.51 -21.36
N ARG A 294 2.77 54.19 -21.85
CA ARG A 294 3.93 54.63 -21.10
C ARG A 294 3.72 56.09 -20.76
N GLY A 295 3.23 56.40 -19.55
CA GLY A 295 3.10 57.77 -19.07
C GLY A 295 2.66 57.87 -17.60
N ASP A 296 3.26 58.80 -16.86
CA ASP A 296 3.00 59.04 -15.43
C ASP A 296 1.58 59.58 -15.12
N ARG A 297 0.80 59.96 -16.14
CA ARG A 297 -0.60 60.44 -16.02
C ARG A 297 -1.64 59.31 -15.97
N ASP A 298 -1.24 58.07 -16.22
CA ASP A 298 -2.14 56.90 -16.24
C ASP A 298 -2.68 56.53 -14.85
N ASP A 299 -2.10 57.09 -13.78
CA ASP A 299 -2.57 56.88 -12.41
C ASP A 299 -3.85 57.65 -12.08
N ILE A 300 -4.29 58.62 -12.90
CA ILE A 300 -5.54 59.37 -12.69
C ILE A 300 -6.64 58.87 -13.65
N VAL A 301 -7.20 57.70 -13.32
CA VAL A 301 -8.29 57.06 -14.08
C VAL A 301 -9.52 57.95 -14.25
N THR A 302 -9.79 58.88 -13.33
CA THR A 302 -10.91 59.83 -13.47
C THR A 302 -10.73 60.84 -14.61
N LEU A 303 -9.51 61.03 -15.09
CA LEU A 303 -9.20 61.85 -16.28
C LEU A 303 -8.97 60.99 -17.53
N THR A 304 -8.24 59.88 -17.39
CA THR A 304 -7.81 59.06 -18.53
C THR A 304 -8.90 58.12 -19.03
N ASP A 305 -9.76 57.61 -18.15
CA ASP A 305 -10.94 56.83 -18.50
C ASP A 305 -12.16 57.24 -17.62
N PRO A 306 -12.75 58.43 -17.87
CA PRO A 306 -13.83 58.94 -17.03
C PRO A 306 -15.07 58.04 -17.00
N LYS A 307 -15.29 57.20 -18.02
CA LYS A 307 -16.46 56.31 -18.09
C LYS A 307 -16.15 54.89 -17.57
N GLY A 308 -14.91 54.60 -17.23
CA GLY A 308 -14.48 53.30 -16.70
C GLY A 308 -14.95 53.02 -15.29
N GLY A 309 -15.03 51.73 -14.93
CA GLY A 309 -15.47 51.28 -13.60
C GLY A 309 -14.61 51.80 -12.45
N ALA A 310 -13.31 52.03 -12.68
CA ALA A 310 -12.45 52.63 -11.65
C ALA A 310 -12.77 54.12 -11.41
N ALA A 311 -13.09 54.89 -12.46
CA ALA A 311 -13.54 56.27 -12.30
C ALA A 311 -14.88 56.35 -11.57
N GLU A 312 -15.80 55.41 -11.85
CA GLU A 312 -17.07 55.32 -11.13
C GLU A 312 -16.87 55.00 -9.64
N ALA A 313 -15.97 54.08 -9.31
CA ALA A 313 -15.61 53.79 -7.92
C ALA A 313 -15.11 55.03 -7.16
N TYR A 314 -14.33 55.91 -7.83
CA TYR A 314 -13.90 57.19 -7.23
C TYR A 314 -15.02 58.25 -7.15
N ARG A 315 -16.06 58.17 -7.98
CA ARG A 315 -17.28 58.97 -7.80
C ARG A 315 -18.09 58.48 -6.60
N THR A 316 -18.23 57.17 -6.42
CA THR A 316 -18.83 56.57 -5.23
C THR A 316 -18.07 56.98 -3.97
N LEU A 317 -16.73 56.88 -3.98
CA LEU A 317 -15.88 57.31 -2.86
C LEU A 317 -16.12 58.79 -2.52
N ARG A 318 -16.13 59.68 -3.52
CA ARG A 318 -16.42 61.11 -3.34
C ARG A 318 -17.77 61.31 -2.67
N THR A 319 -18.81 60.67 -3.20
CA THR A 319 -20.18 60.79 -2.66
C THR A 319 -20.21 60.36 -1.19
N ASN A 320 -19.62 59.21 -0.86
CA ASN A 320 -19.59 58.69 0.51
C ASN A 320 -18.79 59.60 1.46
N VAL A 321 -17.66 60.13 1.02
CA VAL A 321 -16.89 61.14 1.78
C VAL A 321 -17.71 62.42 2.02
N GLN A 322 -18.46 62.88 1.03
CA GLN A 322 -19.34 64.05 1.18
C GLN A 322 -20.49 63.77 2.16
N PHE A 323 -21.03 62.55 2.18
CA PHE A 323 -22.04 62.13 3.15
C PHE A 323 -21.51 62.11 4.58
N LEU A 324 -20.29 61.61 4.81
CA LEU A 324 -19.63 61.66 6.12
C LEU A 324 -19.48 63.09 6.65
N GLY A 325 -19.36 64.08 5.76
CA GLY A 325 -19.21 65.49 6.10
C GLY A 325 -20.52 66.25 6.33
N ARG A 326 -21.67 65.56 6.43
CA ARG A 326 -22.96 66.23 6.72
C ARG A 326 -23.18 66.46 8.23
N THR A 327 -22.54 65.67 9.08
CA THR A 327 -22.56 65.81 10.55
C THR A 327 -21.49 66.77 11.10
N GLY A 328 -20.64 67.33 10.24
CA GLY A 328 -19.63 68.35 10.56
C GLY A 328 -18.79 68.71 9.33
N THR A 329 -18.17 69.90 9.28
CA THR A 329 -17.42 70.29 8.07
C THR A 329 -16.12 69.50 7.90
N LEU A 330 -16.12 68.46 7.05
CA LEU A 330 -14.91 67.78 6.62
C LEU A 330 -14.09 68.68 5.69
N ARG A 331 -13.00 69.26 6.21
CA ARG A 331 -12.09 70.14 5.45
C ARG A 331 -10.75 69.50 5.11
N VAL A 332 -10.31 68.53 5.91
CA VAL A 332 -9.00 67.86 5.78
C VAL A 332 -9.22 66.35 5.84
N ILE A 333 -8.67 65.62 4.86
CA ILE A 333 -8.79 64.16 4.76
C ILE A 333 -7.38 63.59 4.64
N GLY A 334 -6.98 62.75 5.60
CA GLY A 334 -5.75 61.97 5.53
C GLY A 334 -5.97 60.65 4.80
N ILE A 335 -5.11 60.31 3.85
CA ILE A 335 -5.11 59.01 3.17
C ILE A 335 -3.86 58.26 3.58
N VAL A 336 -4.06 57.15 4.29
CA VAL A 336 -3.00 56.30 4.86
C VAL A 336 -3.20 54.85 4.43
N SER A 337 -2.13 54.06 4.48
CA SER A 337 -2.17 52.63 4.15
C SER A 337 -1.17 51.86 5.03
N PRO A 338 -1.48 50.63 5.47
CA PRO A 338 -0.60 49.83 6.31
C PRO A 338 0.73 49.43 5.62
N ALA A 339 0.75 49.33 4.29
CA ALA A 339 1.95 48.97 3.53
C ALA A 339 2.20 49.87 2.31
N ALA A 340 3.46 49.87 1.84
CA ALA A 340 3.84 50.57 0.63
C ALA A 340 3.25 49.87 -0.62
N GLY A 341 2.70 50.65 -1.55
CA GLY A 341 2.18 50.13 -2.82
C GLY A 341 0.68 49.81 -2.84
N GLU A 342 -0.05 50.06 -1.75
CA GLU A 342 -1.50 49.81 -1.64
C GLU A 342 -2.39 50.88 -2.32
N GLY A 343 -1.78 51.81 -3.07
CA GLY A 343 -2.52 52.78 -3.87
C GLY A 343 -2.84 54.11 -3.17
N LYS A 344 -2.28 54.41 -1.99
CA LYS A 344 -2.49 55.68 -1.26
C LYS A 344 -2.41 56.94 -2.13
N THR A 345 -1.35 57.06 -2.94
CA THR A 345 -1.13 58.22 -3.84
C THR A 345 -2.15 58.27 -4.97
N THR A 346 -2.45 57.11 -5.58
CA THR A 346 -3.44 56.95 -6.64
C THR A 346 -4.83 57.33 -6.16
N THR A 347 -5.21 56.86 -4.97
CA THR A 347 -6.49 57.19 -4.33
C THR A 347 -6.60 58.68 -4.03
N ALA A 348 -5.52 59.29 -3.50
CA ALA A 348 -5.49 60.73 -3.21
C ALA A 348 -5.67 61.58 -4.48
N ALA A 349 -4.93 61.27 -5.54
CA ALA A 349 -5.03 62.01 -6.80
C ALA A 349 -6.41 61.90 -7.45
N ASN A 350 -6.97 60.68 -7.55
CA ASN A 350 -8.27 60.47 -8.18
C ASN A 350 -9.44 61.03 -7.37
N LEU A 351 -9.40 60.89 -6.04
CA LEU A 351 -10.43 61.48 -5.17
C LEU A 351 -10.42 63.00 -5.29
N ALA A 352 -9.23 63.62 -5.34
CA ALA A 352 -9.10 65.06 -5.50
C ALA A 352 -9.67 65.57 -6.82
N VAL A 353 -9.35 64.90 -7.94
CA VAL A 353 -9.94 65.23 -9.24
C VAL A 353 -11.47 65.02 -9.21
N SER A 354 -11.95 63.93 -8.62
CA SER A 354 -13.38 63.66 -8.48
C SER A 354 -14.10 64.76 -7.69
N LEU A 355 -13.51 65.25 -6.60
CA LEU A 355 -14.02 66.37 -5.80
C LEU A 355 -13.97 67.70 -6.57
N ALA A 356 -12.90 67.96 -7.31
CA ALA A 356 -12.76 69.16 -8.14
C ALA A 356 -13.82 69.20 -9.26
N HIS A 357 -14.07 68.08 -9.93
CA HIS A 357 -15.16 67.95 -10.91
C HIS A 357 -16.55 68.17 -10.31
N ALA A 358 -16.73 67.98 -9.01
CA ALA A 358 -17.97 68.33 -8.30
C ALA A 358 -18.02 69.81 -7.86
N GLY A 359 -17.15 70.67 -8.39
CA GLY A 359 -17.12 72.11 -8.11
C GLY A 359 -16.49 72.49 -6.76
N LYS A 360 -15.80 71.56 -6.08
CA LYS A 360 -15.08 71.88 -4.83
C LYS A 360 -13.71 72.48 -5.16
N ARG A 361 -13.27 73.44 -4.34
CA ARG A 361 -11.86 73.88 -4.34
C ARG A 361 -11.05 72.88 -3.54
N VAL A 362 -10.15 72.17 -4.20
CA VAL A 362 -9.38 71.07 -3.61
C VAL A 362 -7.89 71.38 -3.69
N ILE A 363 -7.19 71.21 -2.57
CA ILE A 363 -5.73 71.21 -2.50
C ILE A 363 -5.32 69.79 -2.11
N VAL A 364 -4.39 69.20 -2.86
CA VAL A 364 -3.80 67.90 -2.51
C VAL A 364 -2.37 68.14 -2.08
N VAL A 365 -2.04 67.71 -0.87
CA VAL A 365 -0.70 67.86 -0.31
C VAL A 365 -0.05 66.49 -0.23
N SER A 366 1.15 66.36 -0.80
CA SER A 366 1.94 65.14 -0.64
C SER A 366 2.76 65.22 0.64
N CYS A 367 2.31 64.52 1.69
CA CYS A 367 3.07 64.38 2.93
C CYS A 367 4.00 63.15 2.94
N ASP A 368 4.20 62.48 1.79
CA ASP A 368 5.16 61.39 1.63
C ASP A 368 6.52 61.95 1.20
N LEU A 369 7.31 62.38 2.19
CA LEU A 369 8.63 62.98 1.97
C LEU A 369 9.71 61.97 1.56
N ARG A 370 9.44 60.67 1.72
CA ARG A 370 10.42 59.61 1.40
C ARG A 370 10.41 59.26 -0.08
N LYS A 371 9.22 59.11 -0.66
CA LYS A 371 9.04 58.76 -2.08
C LYS A 371 7.87 59.56 -2.67
N PRO A 372 7.99 60.90 -2.80
CA PRO A 372 6.91 61.73 -3.33
C PRO A 372 6.62 61.34 -4.78
N ARG A 373 5.35 61.00 -5.06
CA ARG A 373 4.89 60.60 -6.41
C ARG A 373 3.74 61.44 -6.95
N LEU A 374 3.12 62.27 -6.12
CA LEU A 374 1.92 63.02 -6.49
C LEU A 374 2.19 64.02 -7.62
N HIS A 375 3.35 64.67 -7.63
CA HIS A 375 3.76 65.60 -8.69
C HIS A 375 3.76 64.91 -10.07
N ARG A 376 4.16 63.63 -10.13
CA ARG A 376 4.19 62.84 -11.37
C ARG A 376 2.78 62.55 -11.88
N CYS A 377 1.85 62.21 -10.99
CA CYS A 377 0.45 61.97 -11.35
C CYS A 377 -0.17 63.19 -12.07
N PHE A 378 0.16 64.40 -11.63
CA PHE A 378 -0.33 65.65 -12.24
C PHE A 378 0.59 66.19 -13.35
N GLY A 379 1.76 65.58 -13.57
CA GLY A 379 2.76 66.04 -14.54
C GLY A 379 3.30 67.43 -14.25
N ILE A 380 3.51 67.76 -12.97
CA ILE A 380 4.06 69.04 -12.50
C ILE A 380 5.48 68.85 -11.94
N PRO A 381 6.33 69.91 -11.96
CA PRO A 381 7.58 69.91 -11.22
C PRO A 381 7.34 69.68 -9.71
N ASN A 382 8.34 69.13 -9.02
CA ASN A 382 8.29 68.91 -7.57
C ASN A 382 8.89 70.07 -6.75
N ASP A 383 9.32 71.14 -7.41
CA ASP A 383 9.99 72.31 -6.83
C ASP A 383 9.28 73.59 -7.36
N PRO A 384 8.82 74.51 -6.48
CA PRO A 384 8.83 74.43 -5.01
C PRO A 384 7.82 73.41 -4.46
N GLY A 385 8.11 72.86 -3.28
CA GLY A 385 7.35 71.80 -2.61
C GLY A 385 7.18 72.01 -1.09
N LEU A 386 6.70 70.99 -0.39
CA LEU A 386 6.40 71.10 1.05
C LEU A 386 7.64 71.27 1.94
N THR A 387 8.81 70.80 1.50
CA THR A 387 10.07 70.82 2.28
C THR A 387 11.12 71.78 1.73
N SER A 388 10.85 72.45 0.61
CA SER A 388 11.75 73.41 -0.06
C SER A 388 11.01 74.13 -1.17
#